data_AF-A0A424Y2N5-F1
#
_entry.id   AF-A0A424Y2N5-F1
#
_cell.length_a   1.000
_cell.length_b   1.000
_cell.length_c   1.000
_cell.angle_alpha   90.00
_cell.angle_beta   90.00
_cell.angle_gamma   90.00
#
_symmetry.space_group_name_H-M   'P 1'
#
loop_
_entity.id
_entity.type
_entity.pdbx_description
1 polymer ?
#
loop_
_entity_poly.entity_id
_entity_poly.type
_entity_poly.pdbx_seq_one_letter_code
_entity_poly.pdbx_strand_id
1 'polypeptide(L)'
;GASGDIHYMNLALNVEFNEFSALITGDAEKESENAMIDNASEYLPSDILKVGHHGSRTSTSQEFLEVVSPSTAVIQVGEDNRYGHPHEEVLNRLAMAGVDIYRTDISGTIVITSDGIDYKVDTDPYFHEPVDPDPDPEPALTRVNINTASIENLQEIVHIGEARAQEIIEIRPFTSLDQLTQVSGIGPARLQDIKDEGIAYVE
;
A
#
# COMPACT_ATOMS: atom_id res chain seq x y z
N GLY A 1 21.33 34.53 6.17
CA GLY A 1 19.87 34.52 6.07
C GLY A 1 19.53 34.31 4.61
N ALA A 2 18.85 33.20 4.31
CA ALA A 2 18.16 33.00 3.04
C ALA A 2 16.90 32.21 3.37
N SER A 3 15.78 32.92 3.49
CA SER A 3 14.44 32.37 3.39
C SER A 3 14.21 32.04 1.92
N GLY A 4 14.22 30.76 1.58
CA GLY A 4 13.79 30.26 0.27
C GLY A 4 12.89 29.07 0.55
N ASP A 5 11.62 29.22 0.21
CA ASP A 5 10.55 28.28 0.47
C ASP A 5 10.90 26.85 0.03
N ILE A 6 10.78 25.91 0.96
CA ILE A 6 11.00 24.46 0.81
C ILE A 6 9.92 23.76 -0.06
N HIS A 7 9.15 24.52 -0.84
CA HIS A 7 7.97 24.04 -1.58
C HIS A 7 8.26 23.43 -2.97
N TYR A 8 9.52 23.30 -3.38
CA TYR A 8 9.87 22.96 -4.78
C TYR A 8 10.58 21.61 -4.99
N MET A 9 10.61 20.73 -3.98
CA MET A 9 11.22 19.40 -4.12
C MET A 9 10.15 18.32 -4.24
N ASN A 10 9.53 18.25 -5.43
CA ASN A 10 8.67 17.13 -5.82
C ASN A 10 9.49 16.15 -6.66
N LEU A 11 9.35 14.85 -6.38
CA LEU A 11 9.88 13.80 -7.23
C LEU A 11 8.75 13.25 -8.08
N ALA A 12 8.87 13.37 -9.40
CA ALA A 12 8.05 12.63 -10.34
C ALA A 12 8.78 11.36 -10.78
N LEU A 13 8.03 10.26 -10.90
CA LEU A 13 8.53 8.97 -11.36
C LEU A 13 7.67 8.51 -12.53
N ASN A 14 8.29 8.27 -13.68
CA ASN A 14 7.70 7.47 -14.74
C ASN A 14 8.16 6.01 -14.56
N VAL A 15 7.21 5.08 -14.60
CA VAL A 15 7.45 3.64 -14.62
C VAL A 15 7.02 3.11 -15.98
N GLU A 16 7.96 2.55 -16.73
CA GLU A 16 7.70 1.87 -18.01
C GLU A 16 7.94 0.36 -17.87
N PHE A 17 7.00 -0.43 -18.36
CA PHE A 17 7.13 -1.87 -18.47
C PHE A 17 6.49 -2.34 -19.78
N ASN A 18 7.33 -2.64 -20.78
CA ASN A 18 6.89 -2.94 -22.16
C ASN A 18 6.05 -1.79 -22.75
N GLU A 19 4.77 -2.00 -23.06
CA GLU A 19 3.84 -0.99 -23.58
C GLU A 19 3.09 -0.24 -22.46
N PHE A 20 3.11 -0.78 -21.23
CA PHE A 20 2.49 -0.15 -20.07
C PHE A 20 3.36 0.94 -19.46
N SER A 21 2.72 2.04 -19.07
CA SER A 21 3.37 3.20 -18.46
C SER A 21 2.52 3.86 -17.37
N ALA A 22 3.17 4.30 -16.29
CA ALA A 22 2.52 5.03 -15.21
C ALA A 22 3.36 6.21 -14.73
N LEU A 23 2.74 7.39 -14.66
CA LEU A 23 3.36 8.60 -14.16
C LEU A 23 2.86 8.94 -12.75
N ILE A 24 3.79 8.99 -11.80
CA ILE A 24 3.56 9.34 -10.41
C ILE A 24 4.16 10.71 -10.13
N THR A 25 3.31 11.71 -9.92
CA THR A 25 3.73 13.12 -9.87
C THR A 25 3.88 13.67 -8.45
N GLY A 26 3.58 12.88 -7.42
CA GLY A 26 3.63 13.32 -6.02
C GLY A 26 2.72 14.52 -5.78
N ASP A 27 3.26 15.59 -5.19
CA ASP A 27 2.55 16.86 -4.96
C ASP A 27 2.90 17.93 -6.01
N ALA A 28 3.27 17.52 -7.22
CA ALA A 28 3.54 18.44 -8.32
C ALA A 28 2.34 19.38 -8.57
N GLU A 29 2.67 20.67 -8.64
CA GLU A 29 1.77 21.75 -9.06
C GLU A 29 2.22 22.30 -10.41
N LYS A 30 1.46 23.24 -10.98
CA LYS A 30 1.67 23.85 -12.30
C LYS A 30 3.11 24.21 -12.62
N GLU A 31 3.86 24.79 -11.69
CA GLU A 31 5.26 25.14 -11.89
C GLU A 31 6.13 23.90 -12.13
N SER A 32 5.89 22.83 -11.38
CA SER A 32 6.58 21.54 -11.55
C SER A 32 6.14 20.84 -12.84
N GLU A 33 4.85 20.91 -13.17
CA GLU A 33 4.29 20.38 -14.42
C GLU A 33 4.90 21.04 -15.65
N ASN A 34 4.96 22.37 -15.67
CA ASN A 34 5.59 23.12 -16.76
C ASN A 34 7.08 22.77 -16.88
N ALA A 35 7.79 22.66 -15.76
CA ALA A 35 9.19 22.23 -15.78
C ALA A 35 9.34 20.81 -16.35
N MET A 36 8.43 19.88 -16.03
CA MET A 36 8.42 18.54 -16.62
C MET A 36 8.13 18.58 -18.13
N ILE A 37 7.18 19.39 -18.59
CA ILE A 37 6.89 19.55 -20.02
C ILE A 37 8.12 20.11 -20.76
N ASP A 38 8.73 21.16 -20.21
CA ASP A 38 9.86 21.86 -20.84
C ASP A 38 11.12 20.99 -20.92
N ASN A 39 11.36 20.12 -19.92
CA ASN A 39 12.64 19.42 -19.77
C ASN A 39 12.55 17.90 -20.00
N ALA A 40 11.35 17.32 -20.00
CA ALA A 40 11.16 15.87 -20.02
C ALA A 40 9.87 15.42 -20.75
N SER A 41 9.28 16.27 -21.60
CA SER A 41 8.01 15.96 -22.29
C SER A 41 7.98 14.63 -23.05
N GLU A 42 9.12 14.15 -23.53
CA GLU A 42 9.21 12.84 -24.20
C GLU A 42 8.93 11.64 -23.27
N TYR A 43 9.09 11.80 -21.95
CA TYR A 43 8.86 10.77 -20.93
C TYR A 43 7.56 10.97 -20.14
N LEU A 44 6.71 11.91 -20.55
CA LEU A 44 5.45 12.21 -19.86
C LEU A 44 4.23 11.43 -20.35
N PRO A 45 4.10 11.03 -21.64
CA PRO A 45 3.01 10.18 -22.06
C PRO A 45 2.92 8.93 -21.18
N SER A 46 1.74 8.64 -20.63
CA SER A 46 1.56 7.49 -19.72
C SER A 46 0.13 6.99 -19.71
N ASP A 47 -0.08 5.68 -19.63
CA ASP A 47 -1.42 5.10 -19.55
C ASP A 47 -2.15 5.51 -18.26
N ILE A 48 -1.39 5.57 -17.17
CA ILE A 48 -1.90 5.89 -15.84
C ILE A 48 -1.24 7.16 -15.31
N LEU A 49 -2.07 8.09 -14.84
CA LEU A 49 -1.64 9.26 -14.09
C LEU A 49 -2.05 9.14 -12.62
N LYS A 50 -1.08 9.05 -11.71
CA LYS A 50 -1.32 9.36 -10.31
C LYS A 50 -1.33 10.88 -10.15
N VAL A 51 -2.54 11.40 -9.94
CA VAL A 51 -2.86 12.84 -9.91
C VAL A 51 -2.07 13.55 -8.83
N GLY A 52 -1.49 14.68 -9.23
CA GLY A 52 -0.64 15.52 -8.39
C GLY A 52 -1.42 16.15 -7.24
N HIS A 53 -0.76 16.33 -6.10
CA HIS A 53 -1.24 17.12 -4.97
C HIS A 53 -2.70 16.82 -4.59
N HIS A 54 -3.03 15.53 -4.55
CA HIS A 54 -4.36 15.02 -4.21
C HIS A 54 -5.53 15.57 -5.07
N GLY A 55 -5.26 16.16 -6.24
CA GLY A 55 -6.26 16.86 -7.04
C GLY A 55 -6.52 18.30 -6.60
N SER A 56 -5.49 19.01 -6.14
CA SER A 56 -5.56 20.45 -5.91
C SER A 56 -5.81 21.22 -7.21
N ARG A 57 -6.52 22.35 -7.15
CA ARG A 57 -6.76 23.24 -8.31
C ARG A 57 -5.48 23.80 -8.93
N THR A 58 -4.38 23.78 -8.16
CA THR A 58 -3.02 24.17 -8.56
C THR A 58 -2.26 23.07 -9.30
N SER A 59 -2.84 21.88 -9.42
CA SER A 59 -2.24 20.70 -10.09
C SER A 59 -3.11 20.22 -11.25
N THR A 60 -2.55 19.28 -12.02
CA THR A 60 -3.11 18.66 -13.22
C THR A 60 -3.67 19.73 -14.15
N SER A 61 -2.80 20.63 -14.61
CA SER A 61 -3.14 21.63 -15.62
C SER A 61 -3.62 20.98 -16.92
N GLN A 62 -4.33 21.75 -17.75
CA GLN A 62 -4.85 21.26 -19.02
C GLN A 62 -3.69 20.87 -19.95
N GLU A 63 -2.68 21.74 -20.01
CA GLU A 63 -1.48 21.56 -20.83
C GLU A 63 -0.70 20.30 -20.41
N PHE A 64 -0.56 20.06 -19.10
CA PHE A 64 0.07 18.85 -18.59
C PHE A 64 -0.73 17.60 -18.93
N LEU A 65 -2.06 17.66 -18.75
CA LEU A 65 -2.94 16.54 -19.06
C LEU A 65 -2.93 16.19 -20.57
N GLU A 66 -2.82 17.18 -21.45
CA GLU A 66 -2.69 16.98 -22.89
C GLU A 66 -1.37 16.30 -23.27
N VAL A 67 -0.28 16.62 -22.57
CA VAL A 67 1.03 15.99 -22.81
C VAL A 67 1.10 14.56 -22.24
N VAL A 68 0.55 14.33 -21.04
CA VAL A 68 0.52 13.00 -20.42
C VAL A 68 -0.49 12.07 -21.13
N SER A 69 -1.63 12.61 -21.55
CA SER A 69 -2.71 11.91 -22.25
C SER A 69 -3.09 10.53 -21.65
N PRO A 70 -3.39 10.44 -20.35
CA PRO A 70 -3.66 9.16 -19.70
C PRO A 70 -5.03 8.60 -20.07
N SER A 71 -5.19 7.28 -19.98
CA SER A 71 -6.50 6.61 -20.03
C SER A 71 -7.12 6.48 -18.64
N THR A 72 -6.29 6.35 -17.59
CA THR A 72 -6.73 6.24 -16.20
C THR A 72 -6.04 7.28 -15.30
N ALA A 73 -6.80 7.86 -14.37
CA ALA A 73 -6.29 8.74 -13.33
C ALA A 73 -6.63 8.23 -11.92
N VAL A 74 -5.62 8.14 -11.06
CA VAL A 74 -5.77 7.77 -9.65
C VAL A 74 -5.55 9.00 -8.77
N ILE A 75 -6.54 9.31 -7.93
CA ILE A 75 -6.50 10.41 -6.98
C ILE A 75 -6.43 9.80 -5.57
N GLN A 76 -5.26 9.90 -4.96
CA GLN A 76 -5.11 9.58 -3.54
C GLN A 76 -5.55 10.77 -2.71
N VAL A 77 -6.60 10.58 -1.93
CA VAL A 77 -7.21 11.57 -1.05
C VAL A 77 -7.89 10.85 0.11
N GLY A 78 -7.93 11.47 1.29
CA GLY A 78 -8.62 10.92 2.46
C GLY A 78 -10.10 11.26 2.51
N GLU A 79 -10.92 10.39 3.10
CA GLU A 79 -12.38 10.57 3.28
C GLU A 79 -12.74 11.85 4.05
N ASP A 80 -11.94 12.22 5.05
CA ASP A 80 -12.12 13.44 5.87
C ASP A 80 -11.26 14.63 5.40
N ASN A 81 -11.02 14.75 4.09
CA ASN A 81 -10.13 15.79 3.58
C ASN A 81 -10.69 17.22 3.76
N ARG A 82 -10.18 17.91 4.79
CA ARG A 82 -10.55 19.30 5.11
C ARG A 82 -10.07 20.35 4.09
N TYR A 83 -9.19 19.98 3.16
CA TYR A 83 -8.68 20.88 2.11
C TYR A 83 -9.62 20.99 0.91
N GLY A 84 -10.67 20.16 0.85
CA GLY A 84 -11.65 20.17 -0.24
C GLY A 84 -11.12 19.61 -1.57
N HIS A 85 -10.08 18.78 -1.51
CA HIS A 85 -9.62 18.00 -2.67
C HIS A 85 -10.39 16.68 -2.81
N PRO A 86 -10.48 16.12 -4.02
CA PRO A 86 -10.13 16.76 -5.29
C PRO A 86 -11.09 17.92 -5.62
N HIS A 87 -10.54 19.00 -6.20
CA HIS A 87 -11.36 20.11 -6.65
C HIS A 87 -12.17 19.72 -7.89
N GLU A 88 -13.42 20.18 -7.99
CA GLU A 88 -14.30 19.92 -9.14
C GLU A 88 -13.66 20.31 -10.48
N GLU A 89 -12.88 21.39 -10.51
CA GLU A 89 -12.16 21.84 -11.70
C GLU A 89 -11.18 20.79 -12.23
N VAL A 90 -10.52 20.03 -11.35
CA VAL A 90 -9.60 18.94 -11.72
C VAL A 90 -10.39 17.74 -12.23
N LEU A 91 -11.45 17.35 -11.51
CA LEU A 91 -12.33 16.25 -11.92
C LEU A 91 -12.96 16.51 -13.29
N ASN A 92 -13.39 17.76 -13.54
CA ASN A 92 -13.96 18.17 -14.82
C ASN A 92 -12.93 18.10 -15.95
N ARG A 93 -11.68 18.53 -15.73
CA ARG A 93 -10.61 18.40 -16.74
C ARG A 93 -10.37 16.94 -17.11
N LEU A 94 -10.21 16.07 -16.11
CA LEU A 94 -10.03 14.63 -16.31
C LEU A 94 -11.21 14.01 -17.07
N ALA A 95 -12.45 14.31 -16.66
CA ALA A 95 -13.65 13.81 -17.30
C ALA A 95 -13.80 14.31 -18.75
N MET A 96 -13.48 15.59 -19.02
CA MET A 96 -13.51 16.16 -20.37
C MET A 96 -12.44 15.56 -21.29
N ALA A 97 -11.30 15.15 -20.73
CA ALA A 97 -10.26 14.42 -21.45
C ALA A 97 -10.60 12.93 -21.66
N GLY A 98 -11.74 12.45 -21.15
CA GLY A 98 -12.18 11.06 -21.31
C GLY A 98 -11.40 10.07 -20.44
N VAL A 99 -10.82 10.54 -19.33
CA VAL A 99 -10.01 9.74 -18.42
C VAL A 99 -10.90 9.04 -17.38
N ASP A 100 -10.68 7.75 -17.15
CA ASP A 100 -11.34 7.01 -16.07
C ASP A 100 -10.76 7.42 -14.71
N ILE A 101 -11.61 7.88 -13.79
CA ILE A 101 -11.18 8.48 -12.51
C ILE A 101 -11.44 7.53 -11.35
N TYR A 102 -10.38 7.20 -10.61
CA TYR A 102 -10.44 6.40 -9.38
C TYR A 102 -9.97 7.22 -8.19
N ARG A 103 -10.68 7.13 -7.06
CA ARG A 103 -10.36 7.90 -5.84
C ARG A 103 -10.33 7.02 -4.60
N THR A 104 -9.30 7.18 -3.78
CA THR A 104 -9.15 6.34 -2.58
C THR A 104 -10.17 6.63 -1.48
N ASP A 105 -10.76 7.83 -1.45
CA ASP A 105 -11.84 8.15 -0.51
C ASP A 105 -13.19 7.52 -0.86
N ILE A 106 -13.38 7.06 -2.10
CA ILE A 106 -14.58 6.37 -2.56
C ILE A 106 -14.33 4.86 -2.64
N SER A 107 -13.19 4.48 -3.20
CA SER A 107 -12.85 3.10 -3.55
C SER A 107 -11.98 2.40 -2.50
N GLY A 108 -11.45 3.11 -1.51
CA GLY A 108 -10.44 2.56 -0.61
C GLY A 108 -9.13 2.29 -1.35
N THR A 109 -8.64 1.05 -1.28
CA THR A 109 -7.43 0.63 -2.00
C THR A 109 -7.73 0.50 -3.49
N ILE A 110 -6.85 1.06 -4.32
CA ILE A 110 -6.90 0.90 -5.77
C ILE A 110 -5.67 0.11 -6.19
N VAL A 111 -5.88 -1.06 -6.79
CA VAL A 111 -4.81 -1.95 -7.25
C VAL A 111 -4.77 -1.92 -8.77
N ILE A 112 -3.61 -1.58 -9.33
CA ILE A 112 -3.35 -1.68 -10.76
C ILE A 112 -2.42 -2.87 -10.97
N THR A 113 -2.84 -3.81 -11.81
CA THR A 113 -2.03 -4.95 -12.23
C THR A 113 -1.83 -4.90 -13.74
N SER A 114 -0.59 -5.05 -14.20
CA SER A 114 -0.25 -5.08 -15.62
C SER A 114 0.70 -6.24 -15.94
N ASP A 115 0.57 -6.81 -17.13
CA ASP A 115 1.53 -7.76 -17.72
C ASP A 115 2.55 -7.08 -18.66
N GLY A 116 2.51 -5.74 -18.70
CA GLY A 116 3.33 -4.89 -19.56
C GLY A 116 2.67 -4.58 -20.91
N ILE A 117 1.54 -5.19 -21.27
CA ILE A 117 0.80 -4.85 -22.48
C ILE A 117 -0.54 -4.24 -22.11
N ASP A 118 -1.31 -4.95 -21.29
CA ASP A 118 -2.60 -4.51 -20.79
C ASP A 118 -2.51 -4.22 -19.27
N TYR A 119 -3.52 -3.54 -18.74
CA TYR A 119 -3.66 -3.38 -17.28
C TYR A 119 -5.12 -3.51 -16.83
N LYS A 120 -5.29 -3.83 -15.54
CA LYS A 120 -6.58 -3.90 -14.86
C LYS A 120 -6.54 -3.03 -13.61
N VAL A 121 -7.67 -2.40 -13.31
CA VAL A 121 -7.88 -1.63 -12.08
C VAL A 121 -8.89 -2.38 -11.21
N ASP A 122 -8.48 -2.71 -9.99
CA ASP A 122 -9.34 -3.27 -8.95
C ASP A 122 -9.55 -2.23 -7.83
N THR A 123 -10.78 -2.15 -7.34
CA THR A 123 -11.20 -1.23 -6.28
C THR A 123 -11.86 -1.97 -5.12
N ASP A 124 -11.75 -3.30 -5.06
CA ASP A 124 -12.25 -4.07 -3.92
C ASP A 124 -11.33 -3.84 -2.71
N PRO A 125 -11.84 -3.25 -1.60
CA PRO A 125 -11.04 -3.02 -0.41
C PRO A 125 -10.56 -4.30 0.30
N TYR A 126 -10.95 -5.50 -0.18
CA TYR A 126 -10.67 -6.79 0.47
C TYR A 126 -10.13 -7.92 -0.44
N PHE A 127 -9.58 -7.65 -1.62
CA PHE A 127 -8.94 -8.71 -2.46
C PHE A 127 -7.63 -8.29 -3.14
N HIS A 128 -6.73 -9.23 -3.45
CA HIS A 128 -5.55 -9.68 -2.67
C HIS A 128 -4.42 -10.06 -3.68
N GLU A 129 -3.15 -9.81 -3.31
CA GLU A 129 -1.87 -10.43 -3.73
C GLU A 129 -1.54 -10.71 -5.24
N PRO A 130 -0.31 -10.41 -5.71
CA PRO A 130 0.13 -10.76 -7.06
C PRO A 130 0.21 -12.28 -7.27
N VAL A 131 -0.32 -12.75 -8.41
CA VAL A 131 -0.45 -14.17 -8.76
C VAL A 131 0.91 -14.87 -8.97
N ASP A 132 1.14 -15.99 -8.29
CA ASP A 132 2.04 -17.09 -8.71
C ASP A 132 1.19 -18.39 -8.79
N PRO A 133 1.45 -19.34 -9.73
CA PRO A 133 0.48 -20.34 -10.13
C PRO A 133 0.56 -21.63 -9.29
N ASP A 134 -0.39 -21.82 -8.38
CA ASP A 134 -1.07 -23.11 -8.15
C ASP A 134 -2.29 -22.87 -7.24
N PRO A 135 -3.42 -23.57 -7.41
CA PRO A 135 -4.57 -23.38 -6.53
C PRO A 135 -4.33 -24.22 -5.28
N ASP A 136 -3.93 -23.61 -4.15
CA ASP A 136 -3.97 -24.29 -2.86
C ASP A 136 -5.11 -23.73 -1.98
N PRO A 137 -5.76 -24.60 -1.18
CA PRO A 137 -7.09 -24.38 -0.63
C PRO A 137 -7.07 -23.43 0.57
N GLU A 138 -8.27 -23.04 1.01
CA GLU A 138 -8.55 -22.18 2.17
C GLU A 138 -7.51 -22.27 3.31
N PRO A 139 -7.16 -21.14 3.96
CA PRO A 139 -6.00 -21.07 4.84
C PRO A 139 -6.16 -22.04 6.02
N ALA A 140 -5.37 -23.11 6.00
CA ALA A 140 -5.10 -23.89 7.18
C ALA A 140 -4.32 -22.99 8.15
N LEU A 141 -4.82 -22.82 9.37
CA LEU A 141 -4.13 -22.14 10.47
C LEU A 141 -2.66 -22.61 10.51
N THR A 142 -1.72 -21.71 10.23
CA THR A 142 -0.28 -22.01 10.28
C THR A 142 0.09 -22.31 11.72
N ARG A 143 0.32 -23.59 12.02
CA ARG A 143 0.71 -24.02 13.36
C ARG A 143 2.11 -23.48 13.70
N VAL A 144 2.27 -22.90 14.89
CA VAL A 144 3.51 -22.32 15.38
C VAL A 144 4.23 -23.30 16.31
N ASN A 145 5.41 -23.78 15.91
CA ASN A 145 6.25 -24.63 16.76
C ASN A 145 6.99 -23.77 17.79
N ILE A 146 6.65 -23.88 19.07
CA ILE A 146 7.22 -23.02 20.12
C ILE A 146 8.72 -23.23 20.34
N ASN A 147 9.31 -24.31 19.80
CA ASN A 147 10.74 -24.61 19.88
C ASN A 147 11.58 -24.09 18.71
N THR A 148 10.97 -23.78 17.57
CA THR A 148 11.72 -23.42 16.35
C THR A 148 11.27 -22.11 15.74
N ALA A 149 10.07 -21.61 16.11
CA ALA A 149 9.53 -20.36 15.60
C ALA A 149 10.45 -19.16 15.86
N SER A 150 10.44 -18.18 14.94
CA SER A 150 11.07 -16.87 15.12
C SER A 150 10.35 -16.04 16.18
N ILE A 151 10.96 -14.92 16.59
CA ILE A 151 10.30 -13.94 17.49
C ILE A 151 8.98 -13.43 16.88
N GLU A 152 8.96 -13.17 15.57
CA GLU A 152 7.78 -12.70 14.85
C GLU A 152 6.67 -13.76 14.86
N ASN A 153 6.98 -15.01 14.51
CA ASN A 153 5.98 -16.09 14.47
C ASN A 153 5.48 -16.47 15.86
N LEU A 154 6.30 -16.33 16.91
CA LEU A 154 5.84 -16.51 18.28
C LEU A 154 4.82 -15.44 18.70
N GLN A 155 4.90 -14.23 18.14
CA GLN A 155 3.98 -13.15 18.47
C GLN A 155 2.59 -13.30 17.84
N GLU A 156 2.43 -14.26 16.93
CA GLU A 156 1.12 -14.65 16.39
C GLU A 156 0.28 -15.43 17.41
N ILE A 157 0.91 -16.01 18.44
CA ILE A 157 0.23 -16.74 19.51
C ILE A 157 -0.41 -15.75 20.48
N VAL A 158 -1.69 -15.95 20.81
CA VAL A 158 -2.41 -15.12 21.78
C VAL A 158 -1.64 -15.00 23.11
N HIS A 159 -1.61 -13.80 23.67
CA HIS A 159 -0.87 -13.43 24.90
C HIS A 159 0.66 -13.45 24.79
N ILE A 160 1.25 -13.79 23.65
CA ILE A 160 2.71 -13.75 23.44
C ILE A 160 3.08 -12.45 22.73
N GLY A 161 3.49 -11.43 23.49
CA GLY A 161 4.15 -10.25 22.93
C GLY A 161 5.66 -10.45 22.84
N GLU A 162 6.37 -9.51 22.20
CA GLU A 162 7.84 -9.54 21.98
C GLU A 162 8.64 -10.02 23.21
N ALA A 163 8.39 -9.45 24.39
CA ALA A 163 9.09 -9.80 25.63
C ALA A 163 8.91 -11.29 26.02
N ARG A 164 7.72 -11.86 25.81
CA ARG A 164 7.47 -13.29 26.07
C ARG A 164 8.02 -14.17 24.96
N ALA A 165 7.99 -13.71 23.72
CA ALA A 165 8.59 -14.42 22.60
C ALA A 165 10.12 -14.59 22.80
N GLN A 166 10.79 -13.54 23.28
CA GLN A 166 12.21 -13.59 23.65
C GLN A 166 12.45 -14.59 24.78
N GLU A 167 11.68 -14.52 25.87
CA GLU A 167 11.80 -15.44 27.00
C GLU A 167 11.53 -16.90 26.59
N ILE A 168 10.54 -17.15 25.73
CA ILE A 168 10.28 -18.47 25.14
C ILE A 168 11.52 -18.98 24.42
N ILE A 169 12.17 -18.16 23.58
CA ILE A 169 13.39 -18.56 22.87
C ILE A 169 14.52 -18.91 23.82
N GLU A 170 14.69 -18.13 24.90
CA GLU A 170 15.74 -18.32 25.89
C GLU A 170 15.60 -19.63 26.67
N ILE A 171 14.37 -20.09 26.94
CA ILE A 171 14.10 -21.27 27.78
C ILE A 171 13.73 -22.54 26.98
N ARG A 172 13.85 -22.50 25.65
CA ARG A 172 13.74 -23.69 24.80
C ARG A 172 14.76 -24.77 25.19
N PRO A 173 14.46 -26.06 24.92
CA PRO A 173 13.24 -26.57 24.31
C PRO A 173 12.15 -26.93 25.33
N PHE A 174 10.91 -26.80 24.90
CA PHE A 174 9.71 -27.30 25.56
C PHE A 174 9.34 -28.69 25.04
N THR A 175 8.84 -29.53 25.94
CA THR A 175 8.31 -30.88 25.65
C THR A 175 6.78 -30.93 25.67
N SER A 176 6.13 -29.86 26.14
CA SER A 176 4.68 -29.68 26.16
C SER A 176 4.33 -28.20 26.22
N LEU A 177 3.14 -27.83 25.73
CA LEU A 177 2.63 -26.47 25.87
C LEU A 177 2.45 -26.06 27.34
N ASP A 178 2.23 -27.01 28.25
CA ASP A 178 2.07 -26.74 29.69
C ASP A 178 3.29 -26.05 30.31
N GLN A 179 4.48 -26.28 29.72
CA GLN A 179 5.72 -25.65 30.16
C GLN A 179 5.80 -24.16 29.80
N LEU A 180 4.89 -23.61 28.97
CA LEU A 180 4.78 -22.17 28.77
C LEU A 180 4.44 -21.42 30.07
N THR A 181 3.94 -22.09 31.10
CA THR A 181 3.77 -21.50 32.45
C THR A 181 5.08 -21.08 33.12
N GLN A 182 6.22 -21.50 32.59
CA GLN A 182 7.55 -21.06 33.03
C GLN A 182 7.89 -19.64 32.52
N VAL A 183 7.19 -19.17 31.47
CA VAL A 183 7.34 -17.84 30.89
C VAL A 183 6.59 -16.82 31.75
N SER A 184 7.25 -15.71 32.06
CA SER A 184 6.71 -14.66 32.89
C SER A 184 5.38 -14.10 32.38
N GLY A 185 4.36 -14.19 33.24
CA GLY A 185 3.02 -13.71 32.95
C GLY A 185 2.17 -14.67 32.12
N ILE A 186 2.60 -15.90 31.85
CA ILE A 186 1.72 -16.96 31.34
C ILE A 186 1.17 -17.77 32.51
N GLY A 187 0.02 -17.35 33.03
CA GLY A 187 -0.72 -18.10 34.04
C GLY A 187 -1.67 -19.15 33.42
N PRO A 188 -2.35 -19.97 34.25
CA PRO A 188 -3.24 -21.03 33.76
C PRO A 188 -4.33 -20.58 32.79
N ALA A 189 -4.91 -19.39 32.99
CA ALA A 189 -5.93 -18.85 32.10
C ALA A 189 -5.35 -18.53 30.70
N ARG A 190 -4.18 -17.87 30.66
CA ARG A 190 -3.51 -17.54 29.39
C ARG A 190 -3.00 -18.78 28.68
N LEU A 191 -2.52 -19.78 29.43
CA LEU A 191 -2.17 -21.07 28.86
C LEU A 191 -3.38 -21.74 28.20
N GLN A 192 -4.56 -21.65 28.83
CA GLN A 192 -5.77 -22.21 28.25
C GLN A 192 -6.15 -21.50 26.95
N ASP A 193 -6.11 -20.17 26.93
CA ASP A 193 -6.37 -19.38 25.71
C ASP A 193 -5.41 -19.76 24.56
N ILE A 194 -4.11 -19.96 24.87
CA ILE A 194 -3.08 -20.41 23.91
C ILE A 194 -3.39 -21.80 23.34
N LYS A 195 -3.93 -22.70 24.15
CA LYS A 195 -4.33 -24.04 23.69
C LYS A 195 -5.61 -24.00 22.85
N ASP A 196 -6.57 -23.18 23.26
CA ASP A 196 -7.86 -23.05 22.59
C ASP A 196 -7.72 -22.38 21.21
N GLU A 197 -6.71 -21.51 21.05
CA GLU A 197 -6.31 -20.94 19.76
C GLU A 197 -5.86 -22.02 18.75
N GLY A 198 -5.31 -23.14 19.22
CA GLY A 198 -5.04 -24.32 18.39
C GLY A 198 -3.86 -24.19 17.41
N ILE A 199 -3.15 -23.06 17.40
CA ILE A 199 -2.01 -22.83 16.50
C ILE A 199 -0.67 -23.25 17.13
N ALA A 200 -0.49 -23.09 18.44
CA ALA A 200 0.77 -23.44 19.10
C ALA A 200 0.97 -24.95 19.23
N TYR A 201 2.18 -25.46 18.99
CA TYR A 201 2.53 -26.86 19.24
C TYR A 201 4.00 -27.09 19.62
N VAL A 202 4.26 -28.28 20.14
CA VAL A 202 5.60 -28.87 20.32
C VAL A 202 5.66 -30.17 19.50
N GLU A 203 6.84 -30.54 19.00
CA GLU A 203 7.09 -31.87 18.40
C GLU A 203 7.39 -32.94 19.46
#